data_AF-A0A2N1T906-F1
#
_entry.id   AF-A0A2N1T906-F1
#
_cell.length_a   1.000
_cell.length_b   1.000
_cell.length_c   1.000
_cell.angle_alpha   90.00
_cell.angle_beta   90.00
_cell.angle_gamma   90.00
#
_symmetry.space_group_name_H-M   'P 1'
#
loop_
_entity.id
_entity.type
_entity.pdbx_description
1 polymer ?
#
loop_
_entity_poly.entity_id
_entity_poly.type
_entity_poly.pdbx_seq_one_letter_code
_entity_poly.pdbx_strand_id
1 'polypeptide(L)'
;MKGFLKHKRFTMIMAAAAVILMLTGYCLGKISGRSLIRGFILERSRYVMFLFTPARQYFQMLVLVNSDDELQRIAGYYALLDNDLIDEDFLRERFQKESSLAAKRTILWVLGQAGNRKKILEIYAGVYSASGNELRMEILRSMERLDEYFYLEFIKKNRIDPGMLKE
;
A
#
# COMPACT_ATOMS: atom_id res chain seq x y z
N MET A 1 13.96 58.42 -36.03
CA MET A 1 12.63 57.92 -35.61
C MET A 1 12.24 56.53 -36.12
N LYS A 2 12.71 56.04 -37.28
CA LYS A 2 12.29 54.72 -37.83
C LYS A 2 12.77 53.48 -37.04
N GLY A 3 13.94 53.55 -36.38
CA GLY A 3 14.49 52.42 -35.60
C GLY A 3 13.74 52.13 -34.28
N PHE A 4 13.26 53.17 -33.60
CA PHE A 4 12.55 53.04 -32.31
C PHE A 4 11.15 52.43 -32.46
N LEU A 5 10.44 52.74 -33.56
CA LEU A 5 9.15 52.12 -33.89
C LEU A 5 9.29 50.63 -34.27
N LYS A 6 10.41 50.23 -34.90
CA LYS A 6 10.66 48.84 -35.28
C LYS A 6 10.93 47.97 -34.04
N HIS A 7 11.66 48.51 -33.05
CA HIS A 7 11.94 47.82 -31.79
C HIS A 7 10.68 47.65 -30.92
N LYS A 8 9.82 48.68 -30.82
CA LYS A 8 8.53 48.59 -30.11
C LYS A 8 7.56 47.59 -30.73
N ARG A 9 7.51 47.52 -32.06
CA ARG A 9 6.69 46.52 -32.78
C ARG A 9 7.21 45.10 -32.55
N PHE A 10 8.53 44.91 -32.55
CA PHE A 10 9.15 43.61 -32.28
C PHE A 10 8.88 43.13 -30.85
N THR A 11 9.00 44.01 -29.84
CA THR A 11 8.68 43.66 -28.45
C THR A 11 7.19 43.35 -28.24
N MET A 12 6.28 44.03 -28.93
CA MET A 12 4.85 43.70 -28.87
C MET A 12 4.54 42.34 -29.51
N ILE A 13 5.19 41.99 -30.62
CA ILE A 13 5.02 40.67 -31.26
C ILE A 13 5.55 39.56 -30.34
N MET A 14 6.70 39.75 -29.70
CA MET A 14 7.25 38.79 -28.74
C MET A 14 6.36 38.61 -27.51
N ALA A 15 5.82 39.71 -26.96
CA ALA A 15 4.88 39.65 -25.84
C ALA A 15 3.58 38.91 -26.22
N ALA A 16 3.03 39.20 -27.40
CA ALA A 16 1.85 38.49 -27.90
C ALA A 16 2.12 36.99 -28.10
N ALA A 17 3.27 36.63 -28.66
CA ALA A 17 3.68 35.23 -28.82
C ALA A 17 3.83 34.51 -27.47
N ALA A 18 4.42 35.17 -26.47
CA ALA A 18 4.56 34.62 -25.12
C ALA A 18 3.19 34.38 -24.46
N VAL A 19 2.25 35.32 -24.60
CA VAL A 19 0.87 35.17 -24.08
C VAL A 19 0.16 34.01 -24.77
N ILE A 20 0.28 33.89 -26.10
CA ILE A 20 -0.32 32.78 -26.85
C ILE A 20 0.28 31.44 -26.40
N LEU A 21 1.60 31.35 -26.22
CA LEU A 21 2.26 30.13 -25.72
C LEU A 21 1.83 29.76 -24.31
N MET A 22 1.66 30.74 -23.41
CA MET A 22 1.15 30.48 -22.06
C MET A 22 -0.30 29.99 -22.10
N LEU A 23 -1.15 30.61 -22.92
CA LEU A 23 -2.55 30.23 -23.06
C LEU A 23 -2.71 28.84 -23.68
N THR A 24 -1.95 28.52 -24.74
CA THR A 24 -1.98 27.20 -25.35
C THR A 24 -1.40 26.14 -24.42
N GLY A 25 -0.31 26.42 -23.73
CA GLY A 25 0.26 25.54 -22.71
C GLY A 25 -0.71 25.26 -21.56
N TYR A 26 -1.40 26.28 -21.06
CA TYR A 26 -2.40 26.14 -20.00
C TYR A 26 -3.64 25.36 -20.45
N CYS A 27 -4.16 25.64 -21.65
CA CYS A 27 -5.30 24.90 -22.21
C CYS A 27 -4.95 23.44 -22.51
N LEU A 28 -3.81 23.19 -23.16
CA LEU A 28 -3.33 21.84 -23.44
C LEU A 28 -3.06 21.08 -22.13
N GLY A 29 -2.45 21.73 -21.14
CA GLY A 29 -2.22 21.15 -19.80
C GLY A 29 -3.51 20.77 -19.09
N LYS A 30 -4.55 21.62 -19.12
CA LYS A 30 -5.85 21.28 -18.52
C LYS A 30 -6.56 20.13 -19.22
N ILE A 31 -6.53 20.09 -20.55
CA ILE A 31 -7.22 19.06 -21.34
C ILE A 31 -6.49 17.72 -21.19
N SER A 32 -5.17 17.70 -21.39
CA SER A 32 -4.34 16.51 -21.23
C SER A 32 -4.35 16.01 -19.79
N GLY A 33 -4.20 16.88 -18.80
CA GLY A 33 -4.26 16.52 -17.38
C GLY A 33 -5.59 15.89 -16.97
N ARG A 34 -6.73 16.46 -17.41
CA ARG A 34 -8.05 15.85 -17.15
C ARG A 34 -8.19 14.49 -17.83
N SER A 35 -7.70 14.34 -19.05
CA SER A 35 -7.75 13.06 -19.77
C SER A 35 -6.88 11.99 -19.11
N LEU A 36 -5.68 12.37 -18.63
CA LEU A 36 -4.74 11.50 -17.92
C LEU A 36 -5.28 11.06 -16.56
N ILE A 37 -5.84 11.98 -15.76
CA ILE A 37 -6.46 11.64 -14.47
C ILE A 37 -7.68 10.73 -14.70
N ARG A 38 -8.50 11.03 -15.70
CA ARG A 38 -9.66 10.19 -16.03
C ARG A 38 -9.25 8.81 -16.54
N GLY A 39 -8.18 8.72 -17.33
CA GLY A 39 -7.60 7.45 -17.79
C GLY A 39 -6.92 6.65 -16.68
N PHE A 40 -6.39 7.33 -15.66
CA PHE A 40 -5.86 6.72 -14.44
C PHE A 40 -6.97 6.13 -13.58
N ILE A 41 -8.05 6.88 -13.33
CA ILE A 41 -9.22 6.43 -12.55
C ILE A 41 -9.97 5.29 -13.26
N LEU A 42 -9.99 5.28 -14.60
CA LEU A 42 -10.67 4.26 -15.41
C LEU A 42 -9.74 3.10 -15.86
N GLU A 43 -8.56 2.94 -15.25
CA GLU A 43 -7.56 1.88 -15.53
C GLU A 43 -7.07 1.77 -16.98
N ARG A 44 -7.37 2.74 -17.85
CA ARG A 44 -7.14 2.65 -19.30
C ARG A 44 -5.75 3.13 -19.75
N SER A 45 -5.02 3.87 -18.92
CA SER A 45 -3.74 4.48 -19.32
C SER A 45 -2.57 4.14 -18.39
N ARG A 46 -1.65 3.29 -18.88
CA ARG A 46 -0.38 2.93 -18.21
C ARG A 46 0.68 4.04 -18.24
N TYR A 47 0.51 5.08 -19.07
CA TYR A 47 1.50 6.15 -19.25
C TYR A 47 1.66 7.08 -18.03
N VAL A 48 0.62 7.22 -17.19
CA VAL A 48 0.70 8.02 -15.96
C VAL A 48 1.71 7.41 -14.95
N MET A 49 1.89 6.09 -14.97
CA MET A 49 2.85 5.39 -14.11
C MET A 49 4.32 5.72 -14.43
N PHE A 50 4.62 6.26 -15.63
CA PHE A 50 5.96 6.73 -15.96
C PHE A 50 6.30 8.08 -15.33
N LEU A 51 5.29 8.91 -15.05
CA LEU A 51 5.48 10.24 -14.46
C LEU A 51 5.45 10.21 -12.92
N PHE A 52 4.91 9.13 -12.33
CA PHE A 52 4.80 8.96 -10.88
C PHE A 52 5.40 7.61 -10.44
N THR A 53 6.73 7.59 -10.27
CA THR A 53 7.46 6.39 -9.85
C THR A 53 6.97 5.78 -8.51
N PRO A 54 6.64 6.57 -7.47
CA PRO A 54 6.08 6.01 -6.23
C PRO A 54 4.71 5.34 -6.45
N ALA A 55 3.87 5.91 -7.33
CA ALA A 55 2.57 5.32 -7.65
C ALA A 55 2.73 3.96 -8.34
N ARG A 56 3.73 3.82 -9.23
CA ARG A 56 4.02 2.55 -9.91
C ARG A 56 4.37 1.43 -8.93
N GLN A 57 5.20 1.69 -7.93
CA GLN A 57 5.58 0.71 -6.92
C GLN A 57 4.36 0.24 -6.11
N TYR A 58 3.51 1.19 -5.69
CA TYR A 58 2.25 0.89 -5.02
C TYR A 58 1.34 -0.02 -5.84
N PHE A 59 1.13 0.28 -7.13
CA PHE A 59 0.31 -0.58 -8.01
C PHE A 59 0.91 -1.97 -8.21
N GLN A 60 2.23 -2.07 -8.34
CA GLN A 60 2.89 -3.37 -8.48
C GLN A 60 2.65 -4.24 -7.24
N MET A 61 2.74 -3.67 -6.04
CA MET A 61 2.42 -4.37 -4.79
C MET A 61 0.95 -4.80 -4.73
N LEU A 62 0.02 -3.92 -5.11
CA LEU A 62 -1.40 -4.27 -5.16
C LEU A 62 -1.70 -5.41 -6.15
N VAL A 63 -1.03 -5.44 -7.30
CA VAL A 63 -1.15 -6.53 -8.27
C VAL A 63 -0.64 -7.84 -7.67
N LEU A 64 0.49 -7.81 -6.95
CA LEU A 64 1.05 -9.00 -6.29
C LEU A 64 0.11 -9.54 -5.20
N VAL A 65 -0.34 -8.69 -4.28
CA VAL A 65 -1.21 -9.10 -3.18
C VAL A 65 -2.58 -9.62 -3.65
N ASN A 66 -3.06 -9.15 -4.81
CA ASN A 66 -4.31 -9.61 -5.40
C ASN A 66 -4.14 -10.69 -6.48
N SER A 67 -2.93 -11.25 -6.64
CA SER A 67 -2.69 -12.31 -7.61
C SER A 67 -3.39 -13.62 -7.22
N ASP A 68 -3.83 -14.39 -8.21
CA ASP A 68 -4.35 -15.75 -8.00
C ASP A 68 -3.25 -16.72 -7.55
N ASP A 69 -1.99 -16.40 -7.87
CA ASP A 69 -0.81 -17.18 -7.49
C ASP A 69 -0.38 -16.89 -6.04
N GLU A 70 -0.30 -17.95 -5.23
CA GLU A 70 0.06 -17.85 -3.81
C GLU A 70 1.44 -17.24 -3.57
N LEU A 71 2.45 -17.62 -4.35
CA LEU A 71 3.82 -17.13 -4.18
C LEU A 71 3.89 -15.64 -4.52
N GLN A 72 3.14 -15.20 -5.52
CA GLN A 72 3.02 -13.77 -5.83
C GLN A 72 2.36 -12.99 -4.70
N ARG A 73 1.33 -13.55 -4.06
CA ARG A 73 0.72 -12.89 -2.89
C ARG A 73 1.68 -12.79 -1.71
N ILE A 74 2.41 -13.87 -1.41
CA ILE A 74 3.47 -13.89 -0.38
C ILE A 74 4.53 -12.82 -0.69
N ALA A 75 5.02 -12.76 -1.93
CA ALA A 75 5.96 -11.73 -2.36
C ALA A 75 5.37 -10.33 -2.22
N GLY A 76 4.07 -10.17 -2.49
CA GLY A 76 3.33 -8.93 -2.26
C GLY A 76 3.33 -8.50 -0.80
N TYR A 77 3.12 -9.42 0.15
CA TYR A 77 3.16 -9.12 1.58
C TYR A 77 4.56 -8.69 2.04
N TYR A 78 5.62 -9.33 1.56
CA TYR A 78 6.99 -8.87 1.82
C TYR A 78 7.27 -7.50 1.20
N ALA A 79 6.80 -7.25 -0.01
CA ALA A 79 6.97 -5.96 -0.65
C ALA A 79 6.30 -4.82 0.14
N LEU A 80 5.16 -5.06 0.78
CA LEU A 80 4.54 -4.09 1.69
C LEU A 80 5.44 -3.75 2.88
N LEU A 81 6.09 -4.75 3.48
CA LEU A 81 7.06 -4.53 4.55
C LEU A 81 8.29 -3.74 4.06
N ASP A 82 8.89 -4.17 2.96
CA ASP A 82 10.13 -3.58 2.42
C ASP A 82 9.97 -2.11 2.03
N ASN A 83 8.74 -1.67 1.75
CA ASN A 83 8.41 -0.31 1.36
C ASN A 83 7.77 0.52 2.48
N ASP A 84 7.71 0.00 3.72
CA ASP A 84 7.06 0.65 4.88
C ASP A 84 5.59 1.03 4.61
N LEU A 85 4.86 0.15 3.92
CA LEU A 85 3.45 0.30 3.54
C LEU A 85 2.55 -0.68 4.29
N ILE A 86 2.90 -1.01 5.52
CA ILE A 86 2.07 -1.91 6.33
C ILE A 86 0.81 -1.18 6.79
N ASP A 87 -0.33 -1.66 6.30
CA ASP A 87 -1.65 -1.31 6.78
C ASP A 87 -2.22 -2.50 7.55
N GLU A 88 -2.39 -2.35 8.87
CA GLU A 88 -2.76 -3.48 9.73
C GLU A 88 -4.23 -3.90 9.53
N ASP A 89 -5.11 -2.97 9.17
CA ASP A 89 -6.51 -3.30 8.91
C ASP A 89 -6.65 -4.06 7.58
N PHE A 90 -5.91 -3.62 6.55
CA PHE A 90 -5.82 -4.33 5.29
C PHE A 90 -5.28 -5.76 5.47
N LEU A 91 -4.17 -5.92 6.21
CA LEU A 91 -3.58 -7.24 6.45
C LEU A 91 -4.50 -8.14 7.29
N ARG A 92 -5.24 -7.59 8.27
CA ARG A 92 -6.27 -8.35 9.00
C ARG A 92 -7.35 -8.88 8.07
N GLU A 93 -7.86 -8.05 7.16
CA GLU A 93 -8.88 -8.48 6.19
C GLU A 93 -8.33 -9.53 5.23
N ARG A 94 -7.10 -9.36 4.75
CA ARG A 94 -6.44 -10.35 3.88
C ARG A 94 -6.24 -11.68 4.60
N PHE A 95 -5.83 -11.68 5.86
CA PHE A 95 -5.66 -12.89 6.66
C PHE A 95 -6.94 -13.74 6.71
N GLN A 96 -8.11 -13.10 6.81
CA GLN A 96 -9.40 -13.79 6.83
C GLN A 96 -9.77 -14.40 5.47
N LYS A 97 -9.35 -13.77 4.37
CA LYS A 97 -9.66 -14.19 2.99
C LYS A 97 -8.68 -15.23 2.45
N GLU A 98 -7.45 -15.25 2.94
CA GLU A 98 -6.46 -16.23 2.49
C GLU A 98 -6.89 -17.66 2.84
N SER A 99 -6.64 -18.59 1.92
CA SER A 99 -6.78 -20.02 2.14
C SER A 99 -5.45 -20.68 2.49
N SER A 100 -4.34 -20.17 1.94
CA SER A 100 -3.01 -20.72 2.18
C SER A 100 -2.54 -20.47 3.61
N LEU A 101 -2.05 -21.54 4.23
CA LEU A 101 -1.39 -21.48 5.53
C LEU A 101 -0.10 -20.64 5.46
N ALA A 102 0.72 -20.80 4.41
CA ALA A 102 1.96 -20.07 4.24
C ALA A 102 1.71 -18.56 4.06
N ALA A 103 0.68 -18.19 3.29
CA ALA A 103 0.25 -16.81 3.16
C ALA A 103 -0.22 -16.22 4.51
N LYS A 104 -1.03 -16.96 5.27
CA LYS A 104 -1.47 -16.54 6.61
C LYS A 104 -0.32 -16.33 7.59
N ARG A 105 0.65 -17.25 7.63
CA ARG A 105 1.88 -17.12 8.42
C ARG A 105 2.67 -15.87 8.04
N THR A 106 2.84 -15.65 6.73
CA THR A 106 3.52 -14.47 6.21
C THR A 106 2.81 -13.20 6.66
N ILE A 107 1.48 -13.13 6.57
CA ILE A 107 0.72 -11.97 7.03
C ILE A 107 0.91 -11.73 8.53
N LEU A 108 0.83 -12.78 9.36
CA LEU A 108 1.06 -12.65 10.81
C LEU A 108 2.46 -12.13 11.10
N TRP A 109 3.47 -12.64 10.40
CA TRP A 109 4.85 -12.20 10.56
C TRP A 109 5.04 -10.74 10.13
N VAL A 110 4.49 -10.32 8.99
CA VAL A 110 4.53 -8.93 8.49
C VAL A 110 3.83 -8.00 9.48
N LEU A 111 2.66 -8.37 10.00
CA LEU A 111 1.97 -7.62 11.04
C LEU A 111 2.86 -7.42 12.27
N GLY A 112 3.62 -8.44 12.68
CA GLY A 112 4.53 -8.38 13.82
C GLY A 112 5.69 -7.40 13.66
N GLN A 113 5.96 -6.93 12.43
CA GLN A 113 6.97 -5.91 12.15
C GLN A 113 6.41 -4.48 12.20
N ALA A 114 5.09 -4.29 12.26
CA ALA A 114 4.50 -2.96 12.29
C ALA A 114 4.76 -2.22 13.61
N GLY A 115 4.77 -0.88 13.57
CA GLY A 115 5.09 -0.06 14.74
C GLY A 115 4.03 -0.08 15.84
N ASN A 116 2.75 -0.32 15.51
CA ASN A 116 1.64 -0.22 16.45
C ASN A 116 1.39 -1.54 17.20
N ARG A 117 2.24 -1.83 18.19
CA ARG A 117 2.19 -3.06 19.01
C ARG A 117 0.80 -3.36 19.58
N LYS A 118 0.12 -2.36 20.13
CA LYS A 118 -1.21 -2.54 20.73
C LYS A 118 -2.24 -3.03 19.70
N LYS A 119 -2.30 -2.38 18.53
CA LYS A 119 -3.21 -2.77 17.45
C LYS A 119 -2.90 -4.17 16.93
N ILE A 120 -1.62 -4.54 16.82
CA ILE A 120 -1.20 -5.88 16.38
C ILE A 120 -1.68 -6.95 17.38
N LEU A 121 -1.51 -6.73 18.67
CA LEU A 121 -1.98 -7.64 19.71
C LEU A 121 -3.51 -7.81 19.69
N GLU A 122 -4.25 -6.72 19.44
CA GLU A 122 -5.71 -6.76 19.25
C GLU A 122 -6.10 -7.58 18.01
N ILE A 123 -5.38 -7.42 16.89
CA ILE A 123 -5.59 -8.21 15.68
C ILE A 123 -5.33 -9.70 15.94
N TYR A 124 -4.18 -10.02 16.54
CA TYR A 124 -3.81 -11.38 16.92
C TYR A 124 -4.85 -12.03 17.82
N ALA A 125 -5.34 -11.32 18.84
CA ALA A 125 -6.39 -11.80 19.72
C ALA A 125 -7.70 -12.05 18.96
N GLY A 126 -8.06 -11.16 18.02
CA GLY A 126 -9.26 -11.27 17.21
C GLY A 126 -9.26 -12.44 16.24
N VAL A 127 -8.10 -12.81 15.68
CA VAL A 127 -7.99 -13.91 14.70
C VAL A 127 -7.65 -15.27 15.32
N TYR A 128 -7.25 -15.31 16.59
CA TYR A 128 -6.83 -16.53 17.29
C TYR A 128 -7.92 -17.63 17.29
N SER A 129 -9.15 -17.28 17.67
CA SER A 129 -10.24 -18.26 17.79
C SER A 129 -10.64 -18.88 16.46
N ALA A 130 -10.60 -18.10 15.38
CA ALA A 130 -10.91 -18.55 14.02
C ALA A 130 -9.76 -19.30 13.33
N SER A 131 -8.57 -19.35 13.96
CA SER A 131 -7.39 -19.98 13.40
C SER A 131 -7.28 -21.47 13.78
N GLY A 132 -6.68 -22.29 12.92
CA GLY A 132 -6.31 -23.67 13.23
C GLY A 132 -5.13 -23.76 14.20
N ASN A 133 -4.84 -24.96 14.73
CA ASN A 133 -3.83 -25.20 15.76
C ASN A 133 -2.46 -24.62 15.40
N GLU A 134 -1.99 -24.89 14.17
CA GLU A 134 -0.70 -24.39 13.67
C GLU A 134 -0.58 -22.86 13.73
N LEU A 135 -1.62 -22.14 13.30
CA LEU A 135 -1.65 -20.68 13.31
C LEU A 135 -1.83 -20.13 14.73
N ARG A 136 -2.63 -20.80 15.58
CA ARG A 136 -2.80 -20.43 16.98
C ARG A 136 -1.48 -20.41 17.72
N MET A 137 -0.63 -21.43 17.51
CA MET A 137 0.70 -21.46 18.11
C MET A 137 1.58 -20.31 17.65
N GLU A 138 1.52 -19.97 16.37
CA GLU A 138 2.31 -18.87 15.81
C GLU A 138 1.84 -17.50 16.29
N ILE A 139 0.53 -17.33 16.46
CA ILE A 139 -0.09 -16.16 17.07
C ILE A 139 0.39 -16.01 18.52
N LEU A 140 0.32 -17.08 19.33
CA LEU A 140 0.75 -17.04 20.73
C LEU A 140 2.23 -16.67 20.87
N ARG A 141 3.10 -17.30 20.07
CA ARG A 141 4.54 -16.94 20.02
C ARG A 141 4.77 -15.49 19.59
N SER A 142 3.94 -14.97 18.71
CA SER A 142 4.06 -13.59 18.26
C SER A 142 3.55 -12.59 19.31
N MET A 143 2.48 -12.93 20.04
CA MET A 143 2.04 -12.16 21.21
C MET A 143 3.12 -12.13 22.29
N GLU A 144 3.68 -13.28 22.66
CA GLU A 144 4.74 -13.40 23.67
C GLU A 144 5.97 -12.55 23.33
N ARG A 145 6.41 -12.56 22.06
CA ARG A 145 7.53 -11.73 21.58
C ARG A 145 7.23 -10.23 21.62
N LEU A 146 5.98 -9.83 21.38
CA LEU A 146 5.59 -8.41 21.34
C LEU A 146 5.36 -7.84 22.74
N ASP A 147 4.69 -8.61 23.61
CA ASP A 147 4.33 -8.25 24.97
C ASP A 147 4.00 -9.51 25.80
N GLU A 148 4.95 -9.90 26.66
CA GLU A 148 4.82 -11.06 27.55
C GLU A 148 3.65 -10.90 28.54
N TYR A 149 3.40 -9.69 29.05
CA TYR A 149 2.32 -9.45 30.00
C TYR A 149 0.95 -9.65 29.32
N PHE A 150 0.78 -9.08 28.12
CA PHE A 150 -0.43 -9.29 27.32
C PHE A 150 -0.64 -10.77 27.02
N TYR A 151 0.42 -11.49 26.64
CA TYR A 151 0.39 -12.92 26.38
C TYR A 151 -0.11 -13.71 27.60
N LEU A 152 0.48 -13.48 28.78
CA LEU A 152 0.10 -14.18 30.02
C LEU A 152 -1.36 -13.91 30.40
N GLU A 153 -1.82 -12.66 30.29
CA GLU A 153 -3.22 -12.30 30.52
C GLU A 153 -4.14 -12.97 29.49
N PHE A 154 -3.74 -13.03 28.22
CA PHE A 154 -4.51 -13.66 27.15
C PHE A 154 -4.68 -15.16 27.37
N ILE A 155 -3.61 -15.90 27.69
CA ILE A 155 -3.70 -17.35 27.94
C ILE A 155 -4.54 -17.66 29.18
N LYS A 156 -4.39 -16.87 30.25
CA LYS A 156 -5.13 -17.04 31.51
C LYS A 156 -6.62 -16.77 31.31
N LYS A 157 -6.95 -15.65 30.65
CA LYS A 157 -8.34 -15.25 30.36
C LYS A 157 -9.07 -16.29 29.50
N ASN A 158 -8.37 -16.86 28.51
CA ASN A 158 -8.96 -17.82 27.58
C ASN A 158 -8.76 -19.29 27.99
N ARG A 159 -8.15 -19.56 29.15
CA ARG A 159 -7.83 -20.91 29.65
C ARG A 159 -7.10 -21.77 28.61
N ILE A 160 -6.14 -21.16 27.92
CA ILE A 160 -5.36 -21.83 26.87
C ILE A 160 -4.23 -22.61 27.54
N ASP A 161 -4.11 -23.89 27.21
CA ASP A 161 -2.92 -24.68 27.50
C ASP A 161 -2.06 -24.80 26.22
N PRO A 162 -0.92 -24.10 26.12
CA PRO A 162 -0.06 -24.16 24.95
C PRO A 162 0.49 -25.57 24.66
N GLY A 163 0.53 -26.46 25.67
CA GLY A 163 0.96 -27.85 25.51
C GLY A 163 0.00 -28.68 24.66
N MET A 164 -1.28 -28.30 24.61
CA MET A 164 -2.36 -29.00 23.89
C MET A 164 -2.46 -28.61 22.41
N LEU A 165 -1.67 -27.63 21.96
CA LEU A 165 -1.67 -27.12 20.58
C LEU A 165 -0.55 -27.74 19.73
N LYS A 166 0.13 -28.78 20.23
CA LYS A 166 1.14 -29.55 19.48
C LYS A 166 0.45 -30.64 18.65
N GLU A 167 0.53 -30.51 17.33
CA GLU A 167 0.39 -31.61 16.36
C GLU A 167 1.72 -31.80 15.64
#